data_AF-A0A8X7BVU9-F1
#
_entry.id   AF-A0A8X7BVU9-F1
#
_cell.length_a   1.000
_cell.length_b   1.000
_cell.length_c   1.000
_cell.angle_alpha   90.00
_cell.angle_beta   90.00
_cell.angle_gamma   90.00
#
_symmetry.space_group_name_H-M   'P 1'
#
loop_
_entity.id
_entity.type
_entity.pdbx_description
1 polymer ?
#
loop_
_entity_poly.entity_id
_entity_poly.type
_entity_poly.pdbx_seq_one_letter_code
_entity_poly.pdbx_strand_id
1 'polypeptide(L)'
;MEDLKGQDIVNSGILTAQVTHKQRAVHILHQMRSCISSFLLKIAAWVMYKLLGKMLDGIEVRKDQIETLKKVSEENVPMIYLPLHRSHLDYILVTFILFMNDLRAPLVAAGNNLMIPFFGALLRGLGAFFIKRKLDPQNGQRDFVYRAVLHTVSCLFCF
;
A
#
# COMPACT_ATOMS: atom_id res chain seq x y z
N MET A 1 -5.50 -28.11 -45.61
CA MET A 1 -5.24 -26.65 -45.64
C MET A 1 -6.22 -25.88 -44.74
N GLU A 2 -6.84 -26.54 -43.75
CA GLU A 2 -7.75 -25.91 -42.79
C GLU A 2 -7.09 -25.75 -41.40
N ASP A 3 -6.10 -26.59 -41.06
CA ASP A 3 -5.43 -26.56 -39.74
C ASP A 3 -4.56 -25.32 -39.49
N LEU A 4 -3.90 -24.79 -40.53
CA LEU A 4 -3.03 -23.61 -40.41
C LEU A 4 -3.83 -22.35 -40.03
N LYS A 5 -5.03 -22.19 -40.59
CA LYS A 5 -5.89 -21.03 -40.33
C LYS A 5 -6.42 -21.04 -38.89
N GLY A 6 -6.72 -22.21 -38.34
CA GLY A 6 -7.14 -22.37 -36.94
C GLY A 6 -6.02 -22.03 -35.96
N GLN A 7 -4.78 -22.40 -36.26
CA GLN A 7 -3.63 -22.15 -35.40
C GLN A 7 -3.24 -20.65 -35.37
N ASP A 8 -3.40 -19.94 -36.49
CA ASP A 8 -3.18 -18.49 -36.57
C ASP A 8 -4.26 -17.67 -35.83
N ILE A 9 -5.52 -18.13 -35.88
CA ILE A 9 -6.63 -17.52 -35.14
C ILE A 9 -6.46 -17.74 -33.63
N VAL A 10 -6.01 -18.93 -33.21
CA VAL A 10 -5.72 -19.22 -31.81
C VAL A 10 -4.52 -18.40 -31.30
N ASN A 11 -3.43 -18.31 -32.08
CA ASN A 11 -2.27 -17.51 -31.72
C ASN A 11 -2.58 -16.01 -31.63
N SER A 12 -3.38 -15.46 -32.54
CA SER A 12 -3.83 -14.06 -32.47
C SER A 12 -4.79 -13.79 -31.30
N GLY A 13 -5.66 -14.75 -30.96
CA GLY A 13 -6.49 -14.71 -29.76
C GLY A 13 -5.68 -14.74 -28.46
N ILE A 14 -4.63 -15.56 -28.39
CA ILE A 14 -3.73 -15.64 -27.22
C ILE A 14 -2.92 -14.35 -27.09
N LEU A 15 -2.40 -13.81 -28.19
CA LEU A 15 -1.61 -12.58 -28.20
C LEU A 15 -2.43 -11.37 -27.73
N THR A 16 -3.66 -11.23 -28.22
CA THR A 16 -4.57 -10.15 -27.81
C THR A 16 -4.94 -10.26 -26.34
N ALA A 17 -5.27 -11.47 -25.86
CA ALA A 17 -5.51 -11.72 -24.44
C ALA A 17 -4.29 -11.36 -23.56
N GLN A 18 -3.07 -11.76 -23.97
CA GLN A 18 -1.84 -11.42 -23.25
C GLN A 18 -1.60 -9.90 -23.18
N VAL A 19 -1.82 -9.17 -24.29
CA VAL A 19 -1.68 -7.71 -24.32
C VAL A 19 -2.69 -7.04 -23.38
N THR A 20 -3.95 -7.47 -23.41
CA THR A 20 -4.99 -6.95 -22.50
C THR A 20 -4.67 -7.25 -21.03
N HIS A 21 -4.22 -8.46 -20.71
CA HIS A 21 -3.81 -8.82 -19.35
C HIS A 21 -2.59 -8.01 -18.87
N LYS A 22 -1.61 -7.77 -19.74
CA LYS A 22 -0.44 -6.94 -19.43
C LYS A 22 -0.84 -5.48 -19.15
N GLN A 23 -1.69 -4.89 -19.99
CA GLN A 23 -2.19 -3.52 -19.76
C GLN A 23 -2.97 -3.42 -18.45
N ARG A 24 -3.83 -4.39 -18.16
CA ARG A 24 -4.57 -4.47 -16.89
C ARG A 24 -3.62 -4.61 -15.70
N ALA A 25 -2.59 -5.44 -15.79
CA ALA A 25 -1.60 -5.62 -14.74
C ALA A 25 -0.84 -4.31 -14.44
N VAL A 26 -0.40 -3.59 -15.47
CA VAL A 26 0.26 -2.28 -15.32
C VAL A 26 -0.68 -1.27 -14.65
N HIS A 27 -1.96 -1.24 -15.05
CA HIS A 27 -2.94 -0.36 -14.44
C HIS A 27 -3.13 -0.67 -12.95
N ILE A 28 -3.24 -1.95 -12.58
CA ILE A 28 -3.36 -2.39 -11.19
C ILE A 28 -2.11 -1.99 -10.39
N LEU A 29 -0.91 -2.22 -10.92
CA LEU A 29 0.35 -1.82 -10.30
C LEU A 29 0.41 -0.30 -10.05
N HIS A 30 0.02 0.49 -11.05
CA HIS A 30 0.00 1.94 -10.92
C HIS A 30 -1.03 2.42 -9.89
N GLN A 31 -2.14 1.70 -9.73
CA GLN A 31 -3.11 1.98 -8.68
C GLN A 31 -2.61 1.60 -7.28
N MET A 32 -1.78 0.55 -7.17
CA MET A 32 -1.18 0.11 -5.90
C MET A 32 0.01 0.97 -5.48
N ARG A 33 0.69 1.64 -6.41
CA ARG A 33 1.82 2.52 -6.08
C ARG A 33 1.36 3.68 -5.21
N SER A 34 1.98 3.83 -4.05
CA SER A 34 1.89 5.01 -3.19
C SER A 34 3.20 5.79 -3.25
N CYS A 35 3.13 7.10 -3.49
CA CYS A 35 4.28 7.99 -3.40
C CYS A 35 4.12 8.83 -2.13
N ILE A 36 4.97 8.57 -1.12
CA ILE A 36 5.01 9.41 0.08
C ILE A 36 5.58 10.77 -0.29
N SER A 37 4.84 11.83 0.03
CA SER A 37 5.31 13.21 -0.10
C SER A 37 5.79 13.71 1.24
N SER A 38 7.08 14.05 1.33
CA SER A 38 7.69 14.57 2.56
C SER A 38 7.01 15.85 3.05
N PHE A 39 6.47 16.67 2.14
CA PHE A 39 5.75 17.89 2.51
C PHE A 39 4.39 17.59 3.16
N LEU A 40 3.59 16.71 2.54
CA LEU A 40 2.31 16.31 3.11
C LEU A 40 2.49 15.59 4.45
N LEU A 41 3.52 14.76 4.57
CA LEU A 41 3.84 14.06 5.80
C LEU A 41 4.19 15.04 6.94
N LYS A 42 4.99 16.08 6.66
CA LYS A 42 5.30 17.15 7.63
C LYS A 42 4.06 17.91 8.08
N ILE A 43 3.18 18.28 7.15
CA ILE A 43 1.92 18.95 7.49
C ILE A 43 1.05 18.03 8.35
N ALA A 44 0.88 16.78 7.94
CA ALA A 44 0.08 15.81 8.68
C ALA A 44 0.64 15.58 10.09
N ALA A 45 1.97 15.45 10.24
CA ALA A 45 2.61 15.32 11.54
C ALA A 45 2.39 16.55 12.42
N TRP A 46 2.49 17.76 11.88
CA TRP A 46 2.21 18.99 12.64
C TRP A 46 0.75 19.07 13.11
N VAL A 47 -0.19 18.78 12.22
CA VAL A 47 -1.62 18.70 12.56
C VAL A 47 -1.83 17.64 13.65
N MET A 48 -1.21 16.48 13.50
CA MET A 48 -1.32 15.38 14.46
C MET A 48 -0.75 15.74 15.82
N TYR A 49 0.41 16.40 15.87
CA TYR A 49 1.00 16.89 17.11
C TYR A 49 0.04 17.81 17.87
N LYS A 50 -0.65 18.73 17.18
CA LYS A 50 -1.68 19.59 17.80
C LYS A 50 -2.91 18.82 18.26
N LEU A 51 -3.37 17.83 17.50
CA LEU A 51 -4.55 17.03 17.84
C LEU A 51 -4.27 16.09 19.02
N LEU A 52 -3.14 15.37 18.99
CA LEU A 52 -2.74 14.45 20.06
C LEU A 52 -2.54 15.21 21.37
N GLY A 53 -1.92 16.38 21.35
CA GLY A 53 -1.78 17.23 22.55
C GLY A 53 -3.11 17.77 23.11
N LYS A 54 -4.23 17.61 22.39
CA LYS A 54 -5.58 17.92 22.89
C LYS A 54 -6.37 16.68 23.33
N MET A 55 -6.04 15.50 22.81
CA MET A 55 -6.80 14.27 23.05
C MET A 55 -6.13 13.34 24.08
N LEU A 56 -4.82 13.44 24.25
CA LEU A 56 -4.03 12.61 25.16
C LEU A 56 -3.28 13.49 26.14
N ASP A 57 -3.19 13.05 27.40
CA ASP A 57 -2.39 13.73 28.42
C ASP A 57 -0.88 13.58 28.19
N GLY A 58 -0.47 12.51 27.52
CA GLY A 58 0.92 12.25 27.17
C GLY A 58 1.08 10.96 26.35
N ILE A 59 2.21 10.87 25.65
CA ILE A 59 2.62 9.66 24.94
C ILE A 59 4.02 9.32 25.44
N GLU A 60 4.16 8.16 26.07
CA GLU A 60 5.45 7.65 26.51
C GLU A 60 5.98 6.65 25.50
N VAL A 61 7.17 6.94 24.97
CA VAL A 61 7.86 6.06 24.02
C VAL A 61 9.20 5.65 24.63
N ARG A 62 9.41 4.34 24.72
CA ARG A 62 10.66 3.75 25.18
C ARG A 62 11.79 3.99 24.19
N LYS A 63 12.80 4.76 24.62
CA LYS A 63 13.91 5.21 23.76
C LYS A 63 14.80 4.05 23.29
N ASP A 64 15.00 3.06 24.13
CA ASP A 64 15.72 1.81 23.85
C ASP A 64 15.10 1.06 22.65
N GLN A 65 13.77 1.04 22.56
CA GLN A 65 13.08 0.41 21.44
C GLN A 65 13.26 1.20 20.15
N ILE A 66 13.21 2.54 20.21
CA ILE A 66 13.43 3.39 19.04
C ILE A 66 14.86 3.24 18.54
N GLU A 67 15.86 3.20 19.43
CA GLU A 67 17.25 3.01 19.04
C GLU A 67 17.47 1.64 18.37
N THR A 68 16.82 0.60 18.90
CA THR A 68 16.84 -0.73 18.28
C THR A 68 16.23 -0.69 16.87
N LEU A 69 15.09 -0.02 16.71
CA LEU A 69 14.46 0.15 15.39
C LEU A 69 15.33 0.95 14.42
N LYS A 70 16.08 1.95 14.89
CA LYS A 70 17.05 2.70 14.06
C LYS A 70 18.16 1.80 13.55
N LYS A 71 18.77 0.98 14.42
CA LYS A 71 19.81 0.02 14.03
C LYS A 71 19.31 -0.97 12.98
N VAL A 72 18.13 -1.56 13.19
CA VAL A 72 17.51 -2.48 12.21
C VAL A 72 17.18 -1.76 10.89
N SER A 73 16.77 -0.49 10.95
CA SER A 73 16.50 0.31 9.75
C SER A 73 17.75 0.58 8.92
N GLU A 74 18.94 0.68 9.55
CA GLU A 74 20.22 0.88 8.86
C GLU A 74 20.66 -0.37 8.09
N GLU A 75 20.25 -1.55 8.56
CA GLU A 75 20.52 -2.84 7.90
C GLU A 75 19.68 -3.05 6.61
N ASN A 76 18.82 -2.09 6.24
CA ASN A 76 17.91 -2.16 5.09
C ASN A 76 17.01 -3.41 5.10
N VAL A 77 16.67 -3.91 6.28
CA VAL A 77 15.76 -5.05 6.43
C VAL A 77 14.30 -4.55 6.34
N PRO A 78 13.40 -5.28 5.64
CA PRO A 78 11.99 -4.92 5.58
C PRO A 78 11.33 -5.00 6.97
N MET A 79 10.76 -3.88 7.42
CA MET A 79 10.09 -3.77 8.72
C MET A 79 8.57 -3.80 8.57
N ILE A 80 7.92 -4.72 9.29
CA ILE A 80 6.46 -4.85 9.31
C ILE A 80 5.95 -4.46 10.71
N TYR A 81 5.09 -3.44 10.77
CA TYR A 81 4.48 -2.96 12.01
C TYR A 81 3.06 -3.49 12.15
N LEU A 82 2.76 -4.20 13.24
CA LEU A 82 1.42 -4.71 13.56
C LEU A 82 0.82 -3.89 14.71
N PRO A 83 -0.03 -2.88 14.42
CA PRO A 83 -0.79 -2.20 15.47
C PRO A 83 -1.88 -3.11 16.03
N LEU A 84 -2.29 -2.87 17.28
CA LEU A 84 -3.35 -3.63 17.98
C LEU A 84 -4.73 -3.52 17.29
N HIS A 85 -4.90 -2.56 16.38
CA HIS A 85 -6.09 -2.30 15.56
C HIS A 85 -7.38 -2.08 16.36
N ARG A 86 -7.26 -1.73 17.65
CA ARG A 86 -8.41 -1.43 18.51
C ARG A 86 -9.04 -0.10 18.13
N SER A 87 -8.22 0.83 17.61
CA SER A 87 -8.68 2.13 17.12
C SER A 87 -7.92 2.57 15.86
N HIS A 88 -8.51 3.49 15.10
CA HIS A 88 -7.80 4.11 13.97
C HIS A 88 -6.60 4.96 14.41
N LEU A 89 -6.57 5.38 15.67
CA LEU A 89 -5.48 6.15 16.24
C LEU A 89 -4.21 5.29 16.38
N ASP A 90 -4.32 3.97 16.55
CA ASP A 90 -3.18 3.07 16.79
C ASP A 90 -2.15 3.15 15.64
N TYR A 91 -2.58 2.99 14.39
CA TYR A 91 -1.68 3.04 13.24
C TYR A 91 -1.22 4.47 12.94
N ILE A 92 -2.03 5.48 13.27
CA ILE A 92 -1.67 6.90 13.13
C ILE A 92 -0.53 7.23 14.10
N LEU A 93 -0.64 6.77 15.34
CA LEU A 93 0.33 7.02 16.40
C LEU A 93 1.66 6.33 16.11
N VAL A 94 1.63 5.06 15.64
CA VAL A 94 2.84 4.35 15.20
C VAL A 94 3.52 5.12 14.07
N THR A 95 2.77 5.52 13.05
CA THR A 95 3.31 6.30 11.92
C THR A 95 3.89 7.63 12.38
N PHE A 96 3.23 8.31 13.31
CA PHE A 96 3.67 9.58 13.89
C PHE A 96 4.96 9.43 14.69
N ILE A 97 5.04 8.44 15.59
CA ILE A 97 6.24 8.18 16.41
C ILE A 97 7.44 7.85 15.51
N LEU A 98 7.27 7.00 14.51
CA LEU A 98 8.33 6.66 13.56
C LEU A 98 8.81 7.91 12.81
N PHE A 99 7.87 8.70 12.28
CA PHE A 99 8.20 9.93 11.57
C PHE A 99 8.96 10.95 12.44
N MET A 100 8.53 11.13 13.70
CA MET A 100 9.18 12.04 14.65
C MET A 100 10.59 11.60 15.08
N ASN A 101 10.94 10.33 14.85
CA ASN A 101 12.25 9.77 15.17
C ASN A 101 13.13 9.56 13.93
N ASP A 102 12.79 10.19 12.80
CA ASP A 102 13.50 10.06 11.52
C ASP A 102 13.53 8.61 10.96
N LEU A 103 12.59 7.78 11.39
CA LEU A 103 12.37 6.45 10.82
C LEU A 103 11.41 6.54 9.63
N ARG A 104 11.59 5.63 8.68
CA ARG A 104 10.73 5.56 7.49
C ARG A 104 9.28 5.28 7.91
N ALA A 105 8.36 6.16 7.52
CA ALA A 105 6.94 5.99 7.78
C ALA A 105 6.42 4.70 7.10
N PRO A 106 5.63 3.87 7.82
CA PRO A 106 5.11 2.63 7.27
C PRO A 106 4.05 2.91 6.21
N LEU A 107 3.99 2.04 5.21
CA LEU A 107 2.91 2.07 4.23
C LEU A 107 1.65 1.44 4.83
N VAL A 108 0.53 2.14 4.74
CA VAL A 108 -0.73 1.71 5.34
C VAL A 108 -1.65 1.15 4.26
N ALA A 109 -2.08 -0.10 4.43
CA ALA A 109 -3.05 -0.71 3.53
C ALA A 109 -4.44 -0.11 3.77
N ALA A 110 -4.94 0.65 2.79
CA ALA A 110 -6.29 1.21 2.80
C ALA A 110 -7.22 0.39 1.91
N GLY A 111 -8.47 0.20 2.33
CA GLY A 111 -9.49 -0.38 1.46
C GLY A 111 -9.95 0.63 0.40
N ASN A 112 -10.35 0.13 -0.78
CA ASN A 112 -10.93 0.96 -1.84
C ASN A 112 -12.17 1.80 -1.43
N ASN A 113 -12.79 1.49 -0.28
CA ASN A 113 -13.91 2.26 0.26
C ASN A 113 -13.54 3.69 0.68
N LEU A 114 -12.24 4.01 0.82
CA LEU A 114 -11.76 5.37 1.12
C LEU A 114 -11.24 6.13 -0.12
N MET A 115 -11.44 5.59 -1.32
CA MET A 115 -10.98 6.23 -2.56
C MET A 115 -11.92 7.37 -3.00
N ILE A 116 -12.02 8.42 -2.20
CA ILE A 116 -12.68 9.69 -2.59
C ILE A 116 -11.60 10.56 -3.28
N PRO A 117 -11.86 11.25 -4.40
CA PRO A 117 -10.81 11.90 -5.20
C PRO A 117 -9.87 12.84 -4.41
N PHE A 118 -10.40 13.61 -3.44
CA PHE A 118 -9.59 14.48 -2.59
C PHE A 118 -8.86 13.72 -1.47
N PHE A 119 -9.61 12.98 -0.65
CA PHE A 119 -9.04 12.24 0.49
C PHE A 119 -8.11 11.10 0.06
N GLY A 120 -8.42 10.43 -1.03
CA GLY A 120 -7.61 9.36 -1.60
C GLY A 120 -6.26 9.86 -2.08
N ALA A 121 -6.19 11.02 -2.75
CA ALA A 121 -4.93 11.63 -3.17
C ALA A 121 -4.07 12.03 -1.95
N LEU A 122 -4.70 12.62 -0.93
CA LEU A 122 -4.03 12.96 0.33
C LEU A 122 -3.47 11.71 1.02
N LEU A 123 -4.30 10.68 1.19
CA LEU A 123 -3.89 9.41 1.80
C LEU A 123 -2.76 8.73 1.03
N ARG A 124 -2.80 8.72 -0.31
CA ARG A 124 -1.68 8.23 -1.15
C ARG A 124 -0.39 9.00 -0.86
N GLY A 125 -0.49 10.32 -0.74
CA GLY A 125 0.62 11.21 -0.38
C GLY A 125 1.18 10.98 1.02
N LEU A 126 0.38 10.41 1.93
CA LEU A 126 0.78 10.04 3.28
C LEU A 126 1.28 8.58 3.39
N GLY A 127 1.31 7.82 2.28
CA GLY A 127 1.79 6.43 2.27
C GLY A 127 0.69 5.38 2.33
N ALA A 128 -0.57 5.74 2.08
CA ALA A 128 -1.63 4.75 1.93
C ALA A 128 -1.56 4.10 0.54
N PHE A 129 -1.60 2.76 0.52
CA PHE A 129 -1.77 1.98 -0.71
C PHE A 129 -3.13 1.29 -0.69
N PHE A 130 -3.82 1.33 -1.83
CA PHE A 130 -5.23 0.91 -1.89
C PHE A 130 -5.34 -0.51 -2.43
N ILE A 131 -5.95 -1.39 -1.64
CA ILE A 131 -6.23 -2.79 -2.01
C ILE A 131 -7.74 -3.01 -2.11
N LYS A 132 -8.16 -3.84 -3.08
CA LYS A 132 -9.54 -4.29 -3.20
C LYS A 132 -9.82 -5.34 -2.12
N ARG A 133 -10.70 -5.00 -1.16
CA ARG A 133 -11.08 -5.87 -0.03
C ARG A 133 -11.95 -7.07 -0.45
N LYS A 134 -12.72 -6.92 -1.53
CA LYS A 134 -13.43 -8.01 -2.21
C LYS A 134 -12.83 -8.19 -3.59
N LEU A 135 -12.29 -9.38 -3.85
CA LEU A 135 -12.26 -9.92 -5.21
C LEU A 135 -13.74 -10.05 -5.59
N ASP A 136 -14.21 -9.17 -6.46
CA ASP A 136 -15.62 -9.05 -6.77
C ASP A 136 -16.24 -10.42 -7.11
N PRO A 137 -17.17 -10.95 -6.31
CA PRO A 137 -17.81 -12.22 -6.61
C PRO A 137 -18.88 -12.09 -7.70
N GLN A 138 -19.29 -10.88 -8.11
CA GLN A 138 -20.43 -10.69 -9.02
C GLN A 138 -20.20 -11.29 -10.42
N ASN A 139 -18.95 -11.57 -10.80
CA ASN A 139 -18.63 -12.27 -12.04
C ASN A 139 -18.12 -13.72 -11.86
N GLY A 140 -18.16 -14.29 -10.66
CA GLY A 140 -17.82 -15.71 -10.40
C GLY A 140 -16.38 -16.14 -10.73
N GLN A 141 -15.56 -15.29 -11.36
CA GLN A 141 -14.18 -15.60 -11.72
C GLN A 141 -13.21 -14.97 -10.73
N ARG A 142 -12.37 -15.82 -10.15
CA ARG A 142 -11.19 -15.41 -9.38
C ARG A 142 -10.29 -14.59 -10.32
N ASP A 143 -10.10 -13.29 -10.08
CA ASP A 143 -9.25 -12.45 -10.92
C ASP A 143 -7.78 -12.87 -10.76
N PHE A 144 -7.34 -13.80 -11.62
CA PHE A 144 -6.00 -14.37 -11.62
C PHE A 144 -4.93 -13.31 -11.88
N VAL A 145 -5.22 -12.30 -12.72
CA VAL A 145 -4.28 -11.22 -13.02
C VAL A 145 -4.08 -10.34 -11.79
N TYR A 146 -5.16 -9.96 -11.11
CA TYR A 146 -5.06 -9.19 -9.86
C TYR A 146 -4.30 -9.94 -8.77
N ARG A 147 -4.56 -11.25 -8.61
CA ARG A 147 -3.85 -12.08 -7.61
C ARG A 147 -2.37 -12.24 -7.94
N ALA A 148 -2.03 -12.45 -9.21
CA ALA A 148 -0.63 -12.54 -9.65
C ALA A 148 0.11 -11.22 -9.39
N VAL A 149 -0.51 -10.09 -9.75
CA VAL A 149 0.07 -8.76 -9.47
C VAL A 149 0.22 -8.51 -7.97
N LEU A 150 -0.81 -8.80 -7.17
CA LEU A 150 -0.75 -8.65 -5.72
C LEU A 150 0.37 -9.51 -5.13
N HIS A 151 0.52 -10.76 -5.57
CA HIS A 151 1.60 -11.64 -5.12
C HIS A 151 2.98 -11.06 -5.44
N THR A 152 3.17 -10.56 -6.66
CA THR A 152 4.43 -9.90 -7.07
C THR A 152 4.72 -8.66 -6.21
N VAL A 153 3.70 -7.84 -5.95
CA VAL A 153 3.82 -6.62 -5.14
C VAL A 153 4.10 -6.94 -3.66
N SER A 154 3.42 -7.94 -3.10
CA SER A 154 3.68 -8.42 -1.74
C SER A 154 5.09 -8.97 -1.59
N CYS A 155 5.61 -9.68 -2.60
CA CYS A 155 7.03 -10.05 -2.63
C CYS A 155 7.93 -8.81 -2.70
N LEU A 156 7.61 -7.82 -3.54
CA LEU A 156 8.45 -6.63 -3.73
C LEU A 156 8.51 -5.71 -2.50
N PHE A 157 7.44 -5.63 -1.70
CA PHE A 157 7.43 -4.90 -0.43
C PHE A 157 8.09 -5.67 0.73
N CYS A 158 8.48 -6.92 0.49
CA CYS A 158 9.16 -7.80 1.45
C CYS A 158 10.68 -7.90 1.20
N PHE A 159 11.26 -6.99 0.40
CA PHE A 159 12.71 -6.89 0.14
C PHE A 159 13.22 -5.49 0.42
#